data_AF-A0A5K1K543-F1
#
_entry.id   AF-A0A5K1K543-F1
#
_cell.length_a   1.000
_cell.length_b   1.000
_cell.length_c   1.000
_cell.angle_alpha   90.00
_cell.angle_beta   90.00
_cell.angle_gamma   90.00
#
_symmetry.space_group_name_H-M   'P 1'
#
loop_
_entity.id
_entity.type
_entity.pdbx_description
1 polymer ?
#
loop_
_entity_poly.entity_id
_entity_poly.type
_entity_poly.pdbx_seq_one_letter_code
_entity_poly.pdbx_strand_id
1 'polypeptide(L)'
;MSDVETTAVPIAESKPPMLLLIDTDAKWTGRDVDSLTLYVDAPVAALSITLPIPQRVDMLPNPRIFDDWIALIQGEAATRCEISVHQRVLLLDIALTYRAFGRGLPNVNTSIFKTFSDCLVETARTLDDHESAEEFLRSIIEWVHTKLPDVSVR
;
A
#
# COMPACT_ATOMS: atom_id res chain seq x y z
N MET A 1 11.99 36.81 40.09
CA MET A 1 11.94 35.37 39.77
C MET A 1 10.63 35.18 39.04
N SER A 2 10.68 35.15 37.72
CA SER A 2 9.48 35.02 36.88
C SER A 2 9.41 33.57 36.42
N ASP A 3 8.33 32.90 36.82
CA ASP A 3 7.99 31.55 36.39
C ASP A 3 7.79 31.51 34.88
N VAL A 4 8.54 30.63 34.21
CA VAL A 4 8.35 30.33 32.78
C VAL A 4 7.32 29.21 32.71
N GLU A 5 6.08 29.60 32.42
CA GLU A 5 5.00 28.70 32.07
C GLU A 5 5.37 27.99 30.76
N THR A 6 5.79 26.73 30.86
CA THR A 6 5.99 25.86 29.69
C THR A 6 4.62 25.47 29.16
N THR A 7 4.09 26.26 28.24
CA THR A 7 2.99 25.85 27.36
C THR A 7 3.45 24.64 26.55
N ALA A 8 2.96 23.46 26.94
CA ALA A 8 3.03 22.27 26.10
C ALA A 8 2.24 22.55 24.82
N VAL A 9 2.97 22.62 23.69
CA VAL A 9 2.36 22.66 22.37
C VAL A 9 1.58 21.34 22.19
N PRO A 10 0.28 21.37 21.87
CA PRO A 10 -0.45 20.15 21.57
C PRO A 10 0.21 19.53 20.34
N ILE A 11 0.79 18.35 20.51
CA ILE A 11 1.28 17.54 19.40
C ILE A 11 0.03 17.22 18.58
N ALA A 12 -0.12 17.84 17.41
CA ALA A 12 -1.18 17.46 16.49
C ALA A 12 -1.05 15.95 16.29
N GLU A 13 -2.13 15.21 16.54
CA GLU A 13 -2.22 13.77 16.24
C GLU A 13 -2.00 13.61 14.73
N SER A 14 -0.74 13.51 14.34
CA SER A 14 -0.30 13.30 12.97
C SER A 14 -0.60 11.85 12.66
N LYS A 15 -1.69 11.62 11.92
CA LYS A 15 -1.98 10.36 11.24
C LYS A 15 -0.68 9.72 10.72
N PRO A 16 -0.48 8.41 10.94
CA PRO A 16 0.76 7.75 10.53
C PRO A 16 0.89 7.74 9.01
N PRO A 17 2.09 7.97 8.45
CA PRO A 17 2.29 7.93 7.01
C PRO A 17 2.16 6.49 6.48
N MET A 18 1.66 6.33 5.25
CA MET A 18 1.83 5.07 4.53
C MET A 18 3.09 5.17 3.69
N LEU A 19 4.04 4.27 3.92
CA LEU A 19 5.30 4.19 3.21
C LEU A 19 5.25 3.05 2.19
N LEU A 20 5.88 3.24 1.04
CA LEU A 20 6.07 2.20 0.04
C LEU A 20 7.56 1.93 -0.10
N LEU A 21 8.00 0.84 0.51
CA LEU A 21 9.41 0.49 0.64
C LEU A 21 9.79 -0.53 -0.44
N ILE A 22 10.95 -0.31 -1.03
CA ILE A 22 11.62 -1.20 -1.97
C ILE A 22 12.90 -1.70 -1.30
N ASP A 23 13.32 -2.92 -1.62
CA ASP A 23 14.61 -3.45 -1.18
C ASP A 23 15.74 -2.46 -1.55
N THR A 24 16.60 -2.13 -0.57
CA THR A 24 17.62 -1.09 -0.70
C THR A 24 18.56 -1.37 -1.86
N ASP A 25 18.97 -2.61 -2.07
CA ASP A 25 19.81 -2.94 -3.20
C ASP A 25 19.04 -2.71 -4.51
N ALA A 26 17.78 -3.16 -4.59
CA ALA A 26 16.96 -3.00 -5.80
C ALA A 26 16.71 -1.51 -6.15
N LYS A 27 16.62 -0.64 -5.14
CA LYS A 27 16.52 0.82 -5.30
C LYS A 27 17.72 1.41 -6.03
N TRP A 28 18.94 1.05 -5.62
CA TRP A 28 20.17 1.65 -6.15
C TRP A 28 20.69 0.99 -7.43
N THR A 29 20.44 -0.31 -7.59
CA THR A 29 21.01 -1.09 -8.70
C THR A 29 20.10 -1.14 -9.93
N GLY A 30 18.83 -0.75 -9.80
CA GLY A 30 17.84 -0.86 -10.87
C GLY A 30 17.48 -2.30 -11.22
N ARG A 31 17.85 -3.27 -10.36
CA ARG A 31 17.49 -4.69 -10.50
C ARG A 31 15.98 -4.88 -10.53
N ASP A 32 15.56 -6.02 -11.07
CA ASP A 32 14.18 -6.46 -10.98
C ASP A 32 13.74 -6.52 -9.51
N VAL A 33 12.50 -6.09 -9.27
CA VAL A 33 11.88 -6.02 -7.95
C VAL A 33 10.90 -7.17 -7.85
N ASP A 34 11.14 -8.10 -6.93
CA ASP A 34 10.25 -9.25 -6.73
C ASP A 34 9.11 -8.94 -5.75
N SER A 35 9.32 -7.96 -4.87
CA SER A 35 8.32 -7.51 -3.90
C SER A 35 8.57 -6.09 -3.42
N LEU A 36 7.49 -5.40 -3.04
CA LEU A 36 7.51 -4.14 -2.29
C LEU A 36 6.92 -4.37 -0.91
N THR A 37 7.20 -3.48 0.04
CA THR A 37 6.56 -3.49 1.37
C THR A 37 5.75 -2.22 1.53
N LEU A 38 4.44 -2.36 1.72
CA LEU A 38 3.60 -1.26 2.17
C LEU A 38 3.58 -1.27 3.70
N TYR A 39 4.04 -0.17 4.29
CA TYR A 39 4.26 -0.06 5.73
C TYR A 39 3.49 1.14 6.30
N VAL A 40 2.83 0.96 7.44
CA VAL A 40 2.23 2.05 8.21
C VAL A 40 2.83 1.99 9.62
N ASP A 41 3.55 3.04 9.99
CA ASP A 41 4.23 3.15 11.28
C ASP A 41 3.41 4.01 12.24
N ALA A 42 2.69 3.38 13.16
CA ALA A 42 1.96 4.09 14.20
C ALA A 42 2.71 3.98 15.54
N PRO A 43 2.50 4.91 16.48
CA PRO A 43 3.26 4.94 17.74
C PRO A 43 3.17 3.65 18.59
N VAL A 44 2.08 2.90 18.47
CA VAL A 44 1.76 1.73 19.31
C VAL A 44 1.64 0.41 18.53
N ALA A 45 1.69 0.46 17.20
CA ALA A 45 1.57 -0.70 16.32
C ALA A 45 2.08 -0.36 14.92
N ALA A 46 2.48 -1.40 14.18
CA ALA A 46 2.83 -1.26 12.77
C ALA A 46 2.03 -2.24 11.92
N LEU A 47 1.66 -1.81 10.72
CA LEU A 47 1.05 -2.63 9.69
C LEU A 47 2.04 -2.79 8.55
N SER A 48 2.31 -4.03 8.14
CA SER A 48 3.18 -4.34 7.01
C SER A 48 2.51 -5.33 6.07
N ILE A 49 2.48 -5.01 4.79
CA ILE A 49 1.95 -5.87 3.72
C ILE A 49 3.00 -5.97 2.62
N THR A 50 3.44 -7.19 2.32
CA THR A 50 4.37 -7.45 1.22
C THR A 50 3.61 -7.59 -0.10
N LEU A 51 3.78 -6.62 -0.99
CA LEU A 51 3.18 -6.60 -2.32
C LEU A 51 4.05 -7.41 -3.30
N PRO A 52 3.59 -8.55 -3.85
CA PRO A 52 4.37 -9.33 -4.80
C PRO A 52 4.39 -8.61 -6.15
N ILE A 53 5.58 -8.53 -6.76
CA ILE A 53 5.81 -7.94 -8.09
C ILE A 53 6.41 -9.02 -9.02
N PRO A 54 5.69 -10.12 -9.31
CA PRO A 54 6.19 -11.11 -10.25
C PRO A 54 6.22 -10.56 -11.68
N GLN A 55 7.13 -11.08 -12.50
CA GLN A 55 7.21 -10.76 -13.94
C GLN A 55 5.91 -11.11 -14.70
N ARG A 56 5.10 -12.04 -14.17
CA ARG A 56 3.84 -12.47 -14.78
C ARG A 56 2.75 -12.65 -13.73
N VAL A 57 1.51 -12.34 -14.11
CA VAL A 57 0.34 -12.44 -13.23
C VAL A 57 0.06 -13.87 -12.74
N ASP A 58 0.38 -14.89 -13.55
CA ASP A 58 0.21 -16.31 -13.18
C ASP A 58 1.24 -16.81 -12.15
N MET A 59 2.23 -15.98 -11.80
CA MET A 59 3.18 -16.23 -10.72
C MET A 59 2.79 -15.53 -9.42
N LEU A 60 1.63 -14.87 -9.36
CA LEU A 60 1.11 -14.34 -8.09
C LEU A 60 0.91 -15.48 -7.07
N PRO A 61 1.09 -15.18 -5.78
CA PRO A 61 0.84 -16.16 -4.73
C PRO A 61 -0.63 -16.60 -4.70
N ASN A 62 -0.89 -17.68 -3.96
CA ASN A 62 -2.23 -18.21 -3.79
C ASN A 62 -3.23 -17.09 -3.41
N PRO A 63 -4.36 -16.92 -4.12
CA PRO A 63 -5.30 -15.83 -3.88
C PRO A 63 -5.83 -15.72 -2.45
N ARG A 64 -5.76 -16.79 -1.65
CA ARG A 64 -6.10 -16.78 -0.22
C ARG A 64 -5.28 -15.77 0.59
N ILE A 65 -4.03 -15.50 0.20
CA ILE A 65 -3.20 -14.49 0.89
C ILE A 65 -3.83 -13.09 0.82
N PHE A 66 -4.55 -12.79 -0.26
CA PHE A 66 -5.24 -11.51 -0.42
C PHE A 66 -6.52 -11.44 0.43
N ASP A 67 -7.16 -12.58 0.70
CA ASP A 67 -8.27 -12.65 1.67
C ASP A 67 -7.75 -12.39 3.10
N ASP A 68 -6.55 -12.89 3.43
CA ASP A 68 -5.89 -12.62 4.72
C ASP A 68 -5.51 -11.13 4.87
N TRP A 69 -5.06 -10.48 3.80
CA TRP A 69 -4.82 -9.03 3.81
C TRP A 69 -6.09 -8.24 4.07
N ILE A 70 -7.19 -8.59 3.40
CA ILE A 70 -8.49 -7.94 3.61
C ILE A 70 -8.92 -8.09 5.08
N ALA A 71 -8.81 -9.29 5.63
CA ALA A 71 -9.13 -9.54 7.04
C ALA A 71 -8.24 -8.72 7.99
N LEU A 72 -6.93 -8.62 7.71
CA LEU A 72 -5.98 -7.83 8.48
C LEU A 72 -6.34 -6.33 8.45
N ILE A 73 -6.66 -5.79 7.27
CA ILE A 73 -7.00 -4.38 7.05
C ILE A 73 -8.35 -4.01 7.69
N GLN A 74 -9.31 -4.93 7.67
CA GLN A 74 -10.63 -4.74 8.29
C GLN A 74 -10.61 -4.97 9.81
N GLY A 75 -9.61 -5.70 10.31
CA GLY A 75 -9.52 -6.14 11.69
C GLY A 75 -8.99 -5.11 12.68
N GLU A 76 -8.79 -5.58 13.91
CA GLU A 76 -8.30 -4.78 15.03
C GLU A 76 -6.87 -4.26 14.80
N ALA A 77 -6.03 -5.00 14.05
CA ALA A 77 -4.65 -4.62 13.74
C ALA A 77 -4.57 -3.25 13.06
N ALA A 78 -5.40 -3.02 12.04
CA ALA A 78 -5.49 -1.72 11.37
C ALA A 78 -6.01 -0.61 12.29
N THR A 79 -6.93 -0.95 13.19
CA THR A 79 -7.48 0.01 14.17
C THR A 79 -6.42 0.43 15.19
N ARG A 80 -5.55 -0.48 15.62
CA ARG A 80 -4.40 -0.19 16.50
C ARG A 80 -3.32 0.65 15.83
N CYS A 81 -3.24 0.61 14.50
CA CYS A 81 -2.34 1.46 13.73
C CYS A 81 -2.93 2.86 13.46
N GLU A 82 -4.06 3.22 14.09
CA GLU A 82 -4.70 4.54 13.96
C GLU A 82 -4.89 5.01 12.50
N ILE A 83 -5.03 4.06 11.57
CA ILE A 83 -5.14 4.41 10.16
C ILE A 83 -6.46 5.14 9.92
N SER A 84 -6.42 6.18 9.11
CA SER A 84 -7.63 6.92 8.77
C SER A 84 -8.56 6.07 7.92
N VAL A 85 -9.85 6.44 7.87
CA VAL A 85 -10.83 5.79 6.99
C VAL A 85 -10.34 5.79 5.53
N HIS A 86 -9.71 6.87 5.08
CA HIS A 86 -9.17 6.97 3.72
C HIS A 86 -7.99 6.03 3.48
N GLN A 87 -7.07 5.85 4.45
CA GLN A 87 -6.00 4.86 4.35
C GLN A 87 -6.56 3.45 4.30
N ARG A 88 -7.55 3.16 5.15
CA ARG A 88 -8.20 1.85 5.17
C ARG A 88 -8.83 1.52 3.82
N VAL A 89 -9.55 2.46 3.23
CA VAL A 89 -10.13 2.29 1.89
C VAL A 89 -9.03 2.04 0.85
N LEU A 90 -7.97 2.85 0.86
CA LEU A 90 -6.86 2.71 -0.08
C LEU A 90 -6.15 1.34 0.03
N LEU A 91 -5.90 0.88 1.26
CA LEU A 91 -5.33 -0.45 1.52
C LEU A 91 -6.24 -1.57 1.01
N LEU A 92 -7.56 -1.44 1.23
CA LEU A 92 -8.53 -2.41 0.74
C LEU A 92 -8.57 -2.44 -0.79
N ASP A 93 -8.55 -1.29 -1.45
CA ASP A 93 -8.53 -1.21 -2.91
C ASP A 93 -7.29 -1.88 -3.49
N ILE A 94 -6.11 -1.70 -2.85
CA ILE A 94 -4.88 -2.42 -3.23
C ILE A 94 -5.06 -3.93 -3.05
N ALA A 95 -5.56 -4.38 -1.91
CA ALA A 95 -5.77 -5.81 -1.65
C ALA A 95 -6.79 -6.45 -2.63
N LEU A 96 -7.89 -5.74 -2.92
CA LEU A 96 -8.90 -6.15 -3.89
C LEU A 96 -8.35 -6.20 -5.31
N THR A 97 -7.50 -5.24 -5.67
CA THR A 97 -6.79 -5.22 -6.96
C THR A 97 -5.92 -6.47 -7.12
N TYR A 98 -5.10 -6.79 -6.12
CA TYR A 98 -4.30 -8.02 -6.13
C TYR A 98 -5.16 -9.29 -6.19
N ARG A 99 -6.27 -9.33 -5.45
CA ARG A 99 -7.23 -10.44 -5.48
C ARG A 99 -7.86 -10.62 -6.86
N ALA A 100 -8.23 -9.52 -7.52
CA ALA A 100 -8.76 -9.53 -8.88
C ALA A 100 -7.75 -10.08 -9.88
N PHE A 101 -6.48 -9.68 -9.75
CA PHE A 101 -5.38 -10.25 -10.53
C PHE A 101 -5.20 -11.75 -10.29
N GLY A 102 -5.10 -12.17 -9.03
CA GLY A 102 -4.88 -13.58 -8.68
C GLY A 102 -6.05 -14.51 -9.04
N ARG A 103 -7.28 -13.99 -9.14
CA ARG A 103 -8.46 -14.77 -9.55
C ARG A 103 -8.66 -14.85 -11.06
N GLY A 104 -7.90 -14.08 -11.84
CA GLY A 104 -8.02 -14.07 -13.29
C GLY A 104 -9.41 -13.63 -13.77
N LEU A 105 -9.95 -12.54 -13.19
CA LEU A 105 -11.25 -12.01 -13.63
C LEU A 105 -11.22 -11.72 -15.16
N PRO A 106 -12.34 -11.90 -15.89
CA PRO A 106 -12.35 -11.88 -17.36
C PRO A 106 -11.87 -10.57 -18.01
N ASN A 107 -11.88 -9.46 -17.26
CA ASN A 107 -11.42 -8.15 -17.72
C ASN A 107 -9.96 -7.84 -17.33
N VAL A 108 -9.31 -8.76 -16.61
CA VAL A 108 -7.92 -8.63 -16.19
C VAL A 108 -7.02 -9.24 -17.27
N ASN A 109 -6.27 -8.40 -17.96
CA ASN A 109 -5.22 -8.84 -18.88
C ASN A 109 -3.83 -8.58 -18.28
N THR A 110 -2.82 -9.28 -18.81
CA THR A 110 -1.43 -9.17 -18.35
C THR A 110 -0.87 -7.76 -18.49
N SER A 111 -1.34 -6.95 -19.45
CA SER A 111 -0.85 -5.58 -19.62
C SER A 111 -1.33 -4.65 -18.51
N ILE A 112 -2.58 -4.78 -18.04
CA ILE A 112 -3.08 -4.00 -16.89
C ILE A 112 -2.27 -4.35 -15.64
N PHE A 113 -2.03 -5.64 -15.38
CA PHE A 113 -1.20 -6.05 -14.26
C PHE A 113 0.22 -5.47 -14.36
N LYS A 114 0.84 -5.56 -15.54
CA LYS A 114 2.18 -5.02 -15.76
C LYS A 114 2.23 -3.52 -15.51
N THR A 115 1.29 -2.74 -16.05
CA THR A 115 1.28 -1.29 -15.82
C THR A 115 1.06 -0.96 -14.36
N PHE A 116 0.17 -1.68 -13.66
CA PHE A 116 -0.02 -1.53 -12.22
C PHE A 116 1.29 -1.79 -11.43
N SER A 117 1.96 -2.91 -11.70
CA SER A 117 3.21 -3.27 -11.02
C SER A 117 4.35 -2.31 -11.35
N ASP A 118 4.48 -1.89 -12.61
CA ASP A 118 5.49 -0.92 -13.04
C ASP A 118 5.30 0.41 -12.31
N CYS A 119 4.05 0.90 -12.18
CA CYS A 119 3.75 2.14 -11.45
C CYS A 119 4.08 2.03 -9.96
N LEU A 120 3.82 0.89 -9.31
CA LEU A 120 4.19 0.68 -7.91
C LEU A 120 5.72 0.71 -7.73
N VAL A 121 6.46 0.01 -8.61
CA VAL A 121 7.93 -0.03 -8.55
C VAL A 121 8.52 1.35 -8.80
N GLU A 122 8.04 2.08 -9.81
CA GLU A 122 8.51 3.43 -10.11
C GLU A 122 8.24 4.40 -8.96
N THR A 123 7.06 4.29 -8.35
CA THR A 123 6.70 5.06 -7.15
C THR A 123 7.68 4.77 -6.01
N ALA A 124 7.93 3.50 -5.71
CA ALA A 124 8.83 3.10 -4.62
C ALA A 124 10.30 3.52 -4.86
N ARG A 125 10.73 3.59 -6.13
CA ARG A 125 12.06 4.09 -6.51
C ARG A 125 12.18 5.60 -6.38
N THR A 126 11.09 6.32 -6.67
CA THR A 126 11.07 7.78 -6.68
C THR A 126 10.95 8.38 -5.28
N LEU A 127 10.15 7.76 -4.42
CA LEU A 127 9.91 8.23 -3.06
C LEU A 127 11.15 8.07 -2.17
N ASP A 128 11.37 9.03 -1.29
CA ASP A 128 12.29 8.85 -0.16
C ASP A 128 11.71 7.83 0.84
N ASP A 129 12.57 7.14 1.59
CA ASP A 129 12.16 6.04 2.48
C ASP A 129 11.21 6.48 3.62
N HIS A 130 11.09 7.79 3.85
CA HIS A 130 10.22 8.40 4.85
C HIS A 130 9.07 9.22 4.24
N GLU A 131 8.98 9.27 2.91
CA GLU A 131 7.96 10.02 2.20
C GLU A 131 6.66 9.22 2.11
N SER A 132 5.53 9.90 2.32
CA SER A 132 4.21 9.27 2.24
C SER A 132 3.88 8.89 0.80
N ALA A 133 3.56 7.62 0.58
CA ALA A 133 3.15 7.07 -0.71
C ALA A 133 1.67 7.27 -1.01
N GLU A 134 0.88 7.85 -0.10
CA GLU A 134 -0.59 7.86 -0.21
C GLU A 134 -1.14 8.49 -1.49
N GLU A 135 -0.60 9.62 -1.93
CA GLU A 135 -1.10 10.34 -3.11
C GLU A 135 -0.78 9.56 -4.41
N PHE A 136 0.40 8.97 -4.48
CA PHE A 136 0.80 8.12 -5.60
C PHE A 136 -0.02 6.83 -5.64
N LEU A 137 -0.17 6.15 -4.50
CA LEU A 137 -0.99 4.96 -4.38
C LEU A 137 -2.46 5.24 -4.75
N ARG A 138 -3.00 6.39 -4.32
CA ARG A 138 -4.35 6.82 -4.71
C ARG A 138 -4.46 6.98 -6.23
N SER A 139 -3.49 7.66 -6.85
CA SER A 139 -3.48 7.86 -8.30
C SER A 139 -3.40 6.55 -9.07
N ILE A 140 -2.62 5.58 -8.58
CA ILE A 140 -2.52 4.23 -9.16
C ILE A 140 -3.87 3.51 -9.06
N ILE A 141 -4.53 3.55 -7.90
CA ILE A 141 -5.83 2.90 -7.69
C ILE A 141 -6.94 3.56 -8.51
N GLU A 142 -6.95 4.89 -8.60
CA GLU A 142 -7.88 5.62 -9.48
C GLU A 142 -7.73 5.17 -10.93
N TRP A 143 -6.49 5.04 -11.41
CA TRP A 143 -6.21 4.48 -12.73
C TRP A 143 -6.73 3.03 -12.85
N VAL A 144 -6.49 2.16 -11.86
CA VAL A 144 -7.01 0.78 -11.86
C VAL A 144 -8.53 0.77 -11.98
N HIS A 145 -9.25 1.62 -11.23
CA HIS A 145 -10.71 1.70 -11.30
C HIS A 145 -11.22 2.14 -12.69
N THR A 146 -10.46 2.95 -13.44
CA THR A 146 -10.81 3.27 -14.84
C THR A 146 -10.66 2.08 -15.79
N LYS A 147 -9.83 1.08 -15.44
CA LYS A 147 -9.56 -0.11 -16.26
C LYS A 147 -10.37 -1.33 -15.81
N LEU A 148 -10.65 -1.42 -14.52
CA LEU A 148 -11.31 -2.54 -13.85
C LEU A 148 -12.41 -2.01 -12.92
N PRO A 149 -13.55 -1.54 -13.47
CA PRO A 149 -14.61 -0.89 -12.68
C PRO A 149 -15.26 -1.79 -11.63
N ASP A 150 -15.15 -3.12 -11.76
CA ASP A 150 -15.77 -4.10 -10.87
C ASP A 150 -14.89 -4.51 -9.67
N VAL A 151 -13.65 -3.97 -9.54
CA VAL A 151 -12.69 -4.40 -8.51
C VAL A 151 -13.08 -3.92 -7.10
N SER A 152 -13.73 -2.75 -7.00
CA SER A 152 -14.14 -2.15 -5.71
C SER A 152 -15.53 -2.59 -5.25
N VAL A 153 -16.27 -3.34 -6.08
CA VAL A 153 -17.68 -3.69 -5.85
C VAL A 153 -17.82 -5.21 -5.74
N ARG A 154 -17.44 -5.80 -4.60
CA ARG A 154 -17.90 -7.14 -4.15
C ARG A 154 -17.43 -7.51 -2.74
#